data_AF-K1QDL4-F1
#
_entry.id   AF-K1QDL4-F1
#
_cell.length_a   1.000
_cell.length_b   1.000
_cell.length_c   1.000
_cell.angle_alpha   90.00
_cell.angle_beta   90.00
_cell.angle_gamma   90.00
#
_symmetry.space_group_name_H-M   'P 1'
#
loop_
_entity.id
_entity.type
_entity.pdbx_description
1 polymer ?
#
loop_
_entity_poly.entity_id
_entity_poly.type
_entity_poly.pdbx_seq_one_letter_code
_entity_poly.pdbx_strand_id
1 'polypeptide(L)'
;MLVYGTLKSVRMSVHVSQFKPPVVPTDIDPFPLFMEEGVQTILNDITGIDLKKTALLQPKKLPLKPVLRAVPDKELKRLQADSFKQERSKIEQRPPFMRARKEISRELARNPEIAPVMTNNLLFIDTSAFTRSERANKDKVVVVRDTEGTLRTATQEERDRAIQIAFPVRGRTIFPSTFFKPENLHNALQRCRYSYVLDKVCVQYDPDHPEFLRITKEIYDYILERREFDALRGTRHFGSMAFYLSLCHREYDLVLDMLERKLIVDVMDYIRLHRKIHSQEGSKGSLSKPLGYDKKNFEKLMGLYMKRITGNRKKQAEKMVESLLEAGLPEIIKENLSQRELIDSYLKLETNVY
;
A
#
# COMPACT_ATOMS: atom_id res chain seq x y z
N MET A 1 -1.91 53.67 33.66
CA MET A 1 -2.68 52.46 34.00
C MET A 1 -2.78 51.61 32.74
N LEU A 2 -1.82 50.73 32.50
CA LEU A 2 -1.84 49.71 31.43
C LEU A 2 -1.16 48.48 32.01
N VAL A 3 -1.97 47.47 32.35
CA VAL A 3 -1.54 46.22 32.98
C VAL A 3 -1.15 45.25 31.88
N TYR A 4 0.13 44.87 31.82
CA TYR A 4 0.61 43.80 30.96
C TYR A 4 0.10 42.45 31.50
N GLY A 5 -0.84 41.85 30.78
CA GLY A 5 -1.33 40.50 31.06
C GLY A 5 -0.28 39.44 30.68
N THR A 6 0.16 38.67 31.66
CA THR A 6 0.95 37.45 31.49
C THR A 6 0.17 36.41 30.67
N LEU A 7 0.65 36.11 29.47
CA LEU A 7 0.21 34.98 28.65
C LEU A 7 0.55 33.67 29.39
N LYS A 8 -0.47 33.03 29.95
CA LYS A 8 -0.37 31.64 30.45
C LYS A 8 -0.04 30.72 29.28
N SER A 9 1.15 30.14 29.33
CA SER A 9 1.58 29.02 28.48
C SER A 9 0.55 27.88 28.58
N VAL A 10 -0.30 27.74 27.57
CA VAL A 10 -1.13 26.55 27.36
C VAL A 10 -0.18 25.41 26.99
N ARG A 11 0.20 24.61 28.00
CA ARG A 11 0.84 23.31 27.75
C ARG A 11 -0.18 22.46 27.00
N MET A 12 0.00 22.32 25.69
CA MET A 12 -0.64 21.25 24.93
C MET A 12 -0.15 19.94 25.55
N SER A 13 -1.02 19.29 26.32
CA SER A 13 -0.84 17.92 26.76
C SER A 13 -0.83 17.04 25.51
N VAL A 14 0.35 16.77 24.98
CA VAL A 14 0.56 15.72 23.99
C VAL A 14 0.19 14.43 24.70
N HIS A 15 -1.01 13.92 24.46
CA HIS A 15 -1.34 12.54 24.80
C HIS A 15 -0.33 11.69 24.04
N VAL A 16 0.70 11.21 24.73
CA VAL A 16 1.61 10.21 24.21
C VAL A 16 0.74 8.96 24.05
N SER A 17 0.30 8.73 22.83
CA SER A 17 -0.42 7.53 22.47
C SER A 17 0.38 6.32 22.93
N GLN A 18 -0.25 5.40 23.68
CA GLN A 18 0.34 4.11 24.06
C GLN A 18 0.44 3.15 22.87
N PHE A 19 0.20 3.63 21.65
CA PHE A 19 0.28 2.85 20.43
C PHE A 19 1.71 2.39 20.18
N LYS A 20 1.91 1.07 20.23
CA LYS A 20 3.16 0.44 19.80
C LYS A 20 3.08 0.22 18.29
N PRO A 21 3.98 0.77 17.47
CA PRO A 21 3.97 0.55 16.03
C PRO A 21 4.23 -0.94 15.70
N PRO A 22 3.65 -1.48 14.61
CA PRO A 22 3.97 -2.80 14.11
C PRO A 22 5.45 -2.92 13.73
N VAL A 23 6.05 -4.06 14.06
CA VAL A 23 7.45 -4.35 13.73
C VAL A 23 7.45 -5.32 12.55
N VAL A 24 8.13 -4.95 11.47
CA VAL A 24 8.30 -5.83 10.31
C VAL A 24 9.31 -6.92 10.66
N PRO A 25 8.99 -8.21 10.47
CA PRO A 25 9.93 -9.30 10.66
C PRO A 25 11.16 -9.16 9.78
N THR A 26 12.36 -9.37 10.34
CA THR A 26 13.64 -9.24 9.62
C THR A 26 14.05 -10.51 8.88
N ASP A 27 13.51 -11.65 9.30
CA ASP A 27 13.75 -13.00 8.77
C ASP A 27 12.97 -13.27 7.48
N ILE A 28 11.76 -12.72 7.35
CA ILE A 28 10.87 -12.95 6.20
C ILE A 28 11.17 -11.96 5.08
N ASP A 29 11.41 -12.43 3.85
CA ASP A 29 11.43 -11.56 2.67
C ASP A 29 10.00 -11.35 2.18
N PRO A 30 9.43 -10.13 2.32
CA PRO A 30 8.03 -9.90 1.99
C PRO A 30 7.75 -9.90 0.49
N PHE A 31 8.74 -9.64 -0.37
CA PHE A 31 8.49 -9.41 -1.80
C PHE A 31 8.01 -10.67 -2.54
N PRO A 32 8.66 -11.84 -2.41
CA PRO A 32 8.17 -13.07 -3.05
C PRO A 32 6.78 -13.47 -2.56
N LEU A 33 6.51 -13.34 -1.26
CA LEU A 33 5.20 -13.62 -0.67
C LEU A 33 4.13 -12.66 -1.19
N PHE A 34 4.47 -11.38 -1.31
CA PHE A 34 3.56 -10.37 -1.83
C PHE A 34 3.19 -10.68 -3.28
N MET A 35 4.14 -11.07 -4.11
CA MET A 35 3.94 -11.31 -5.55
C MET A 35 3.25 -12.63 -5.89
N GLU A 36 3.03 -13.51 -4.91
CA GLU A 36 2.35 -14.77 -5.16
C GLU A 36 0.92 -14.53 -5.67
N GLU A 37 0.53 -15.24 -6.73
CA GLU A 37 -0.77 -15.08 -7.40
C GLU A 37 -1.94 -15.19 -6.41
N GLY A 38 -1.94 -16.21 -5.55
CA GLY A 38 -3.00 -16.38 -4.57
C GLY A 38 -3.05 -15.29 -3.49
N VAL A 39 -1.90 -14.67 -3.17
CA VAL A 39 -1.87 -13.49 -2.30
C VAL A 39 -2.45 -12.29 -3.03
N GLN A 40 -2.06 -12.06 -4.28
CA GLN A 40 -2.59 -10.96 -5.09
C GLN A 40 -4.10 -11.08 -5.31
N THR A 41 -4.63 -12.28 -5.57
CA THR A 41 -6.07 -12.54 -5.68
C THR A 41 -6.80 -12.15 -4.38
N ILE A 42 -6.33 -12.64 -3.23
CA ILE A 42 -6.93 -12.26 -1.94
C ILE A 42 -6.87 -10.74 -1.72
N LEU A 43 -5.70 -10.12 -1.95
CA LEU A 43 -5.53 -8.67 -1.75
C LEU A 43 -6.44 -7.85 -2.66
N ASN A 44 -6.65 -8.31 -3.89
CA ASN A 44 -7.57 -7.69 -4.83
C ASN A 44 -9.03 -7.84 -4.39
N ASP A 45 -9.42 -9.02 -3.93
CA ASP A 45 -10.78 -9.32 -3.50
C ASP A 45 -11.18 -8.52 -2.26
N ILE A 46 -10.33 -8.51 -1.22
CA ILE A 46 -10.61 -7.76 0.02
C ILE A 46 -10.55 -6.23 -0.18
N THR A 47 -9.88 -5.75 -1.23
CA THR A 47 -9.86 -4.32 -1.57
C THR A 47 -11.22 -3.87 -2.11
N GLY A 48 -11.89 -4.76 -2.86
CA GLY A 48 -13.15 -4.48 -3.53
C GLY A 48 -13.06 -3.39 -4.62
N ILE A 49 -14.15 -3.20 -5.34
CA ILE A 49 -14.30 -2.09 -6.29
C ILE A 49 -15.57 -1.32 -5.93
N ASP A 50 -15.41 -0.05 -5.60
CA ASP A 50 -16.52 0.88 -5.37
C ASP A 50 -16.35 2.11 -6.26
N LEU A 51 -17.03 2.08 -7.42
CA LEU A 51 -16.96 3.16 -8.41
C LEU A 51 -17.42 4.51 -7.83
N LYS A 52 -18.41 4.51 -6.93
CA LYS A 52 -18.94 5.75 -6.34
C LYS A 52 -17.89 6.37 -5.43
N LYS A 53 -17.29 5.56 -4.56
CA LYS A 53 -16.24 6.00 -3.65
C LYS A 53 -15.00 6.46 -4.40
N THR A 54 -14.55 5.71 -5.40
CA THR A 54 -13.37 6.11 -6.18
C THR A 54 -13.60 7.45 -6.89
N ALA A 55 -14.80 7.69 -7.43
CA ALA A 55 -15.13 8.99 -8.03
C ALA A 55 -15.06 10.15 -7.03
N LEU A 56 -15.41 9.93 -5.75
CA LEU A 56 -15.31 10.94 -4.69
C LEU A 56 -13.87 11.23 -4.26
N LEU A 57 -12.99 10.23 -4.34
CA LEU A 57 -11.59 10.35 -3.96
C LEU A 57 -10.74 11.07 -5.02
N GLN A 58 -11.20 11.14 -6.26
CA GLN A 58 -10.45 11.80 -7.33
C GLN A 58 -10.44 13.32 -7.15
N PRO A 59 -9.28 13.98 -7.31
CA PRO A 59 -9.23 15.43 -7.28
C PRO A 59 -10.08 15.99 -8.41
N LYS A 60 -11.08 16.80 -8.07
CA LYS A 60 -11.94 17.48 -9.04
C LYS A 60 -11.07 18.34 -9.94
N LYS A 61 -10.88 17.89 -11.19
CA LYS A 61 -10.38 18.78 -12.26
C LYS A 61 -11.39 19.94 -12.38
N LEU A 62 -10.92 21.12 -12.82
CA LEU A 62 -11.76 22.28 -13.13
C LEU A 62 -13.06 21.81 -13.81
N PRO A 63 -14.22 22.40 -13.48
CA PRO A 63 -15.51 21.85 -13.85
C PRO A 63 -15.64 21.78 -15.37
N LEU A 64 -15.37 20.61 -15.94
CA LEU A 64 -15.80 20.27 -17.28
C LEU A 64 -17.32 20.10 -17.19
N LYS A 65 -18.05 20.76 -18.09
CA LYS A 65 -19.50 20.60 -18.17
C LYS A 65 -19.84 19.11 -18.34
N PRO A 66 -20.73 18.52 -17.52
CA PRO A 66 -21.09 17.12 -17.68
C PRO A 66 -21.75 16.91 -19.04
N VAL A 67 -21.27 15.91 -19.78
CA VAL A 67 -21.85 15.52 -21.07
C VAL A 67 -22.93 14.48 -20.78
N LEU A 68 -24.19 14.87 -20.95
CA LEU A 68 -25.32 13.95 -20.82
C LEU A 68 -25.53 13.21 -22.14
N ARG A 69 -25.67 11.88 -22.07
CA ARG A 69 -25.89 11.01 -23.23
C ARG A 69 -26.92 9.95 -22.90
N ALA A 70 -27.93 9.79 -23.75
CA ALA A 70 -28.84 8.65 -23.70
C ALA A 70 -28.15 7.44 -24.35
N VAL A 71 -28.08 6.32 -23.64
CA VAL A 71 -27.43 5.09 -24.09
C VAL A 71 -28.38 3.89 -23.92
N PRO A 72 -28.40 2.92 -24.83
CA PRO A 72 -29.16 1.67 -24.64
C PRO A 72 -28.60 0.84 -23.48
N ASP A 73 -29.41 -0.03 -22.88
CA ASP A 73 -29.02 -0.88 -21.74
C ASP A 73 -27.77 -1.72 -22.01
N LYS A 74 -27.62 -2.21 -23.25
CA LYS A 74 -26.43 -2.99 -23.67
C LYS A 74 -25.17 -2.13 -23.64
N GLU A 75 -25.25 -0.88 -24.05
CA GLU A 75 -24.12 0.06 -24.01
C GLU A 75 -23.85 0.49 -22.57
N LEU A 76 -24.88 0.74 -21.76
CA LEU A 76 -24.73 1.05 -20.33
C LEU A 76 -23.95 -0.04 -19.59
N LYS A 77 -24.30 -1.32 -19.80
CA LYS A 77 -23.58 -2.46 -19.20
C LYS A 77 -22.11 -2.50 -19.62
N ARG A 78 -21.79 -2.15 -20.88
CA ARG A 78 -20.41 -2.07 -21.38
C ARG A 78 -19.64 -0.94 -20.71
N LEU A 79 -20.21 0.27 -20.64
CA LEU A 79 -19.59 1.41 -19.98
C LEU A 79 -19.33 1.15 -18.48
N GLN A 80 -20.24 0.43 -17.82
CA GLN A 80 -20.01 -0.05 -16.46
C GLN A 80 -18.85 -1.03 -16.40
N ALA A 81 -18.83 -2.06 -17.26
CA ALA A 81 -17.74 -3.02 -17.34
C ALA A 81 -16.38 -2.35 -17.57
N ASP A 82 -16.30 -1.39 -18.48
CA ASP A 82 -15.08 -0.59 -18.73
C ASP A 82 -14.63 0.16 -17.47
N SER A 83 -15.58 0.75 -16.74
CA SER A 83 -15.29 1.45 -15.48
C SER A 83 -14.74 0.49 -14.42
N PHE A 84 -15.35 -0.69 -14.26
CA PHE A 84 -14.87 -1.73 -13.35
C PHE A 84 -13.47 -2.22 -13.74
N LYS A 85 -13.21 -2.45 -15.03
CA LYS A 85 -11.88 -2.87 -15.52
C LYS A 85 -10.81 -1.81 -15.29
N GLN A 86 -11.13 -0.54 -15.53
CA GLN A 86 -10.21 0.57 -15.26
C GLN A 86 -9.87 0.66 -13.77
N GLU A 87 -10.86 0.58 -12.88
CA GLU A 87 -10.62 0.60 -11.44
C GLU A 87 -9.84 -0.64 -10.98
N ARG A 88 -10.16 -1.82 -11.54
CA ARG A 88 -9.39 -3.05 -11.27
C ARG A 88 -7.92 -2.88 -11.66
N SER A 89 -7.65 -2.35 -12.86
CA SER A 89 -6.29 -2.10 -13.33
C SER A 89 -5.53 -1.13 -12.40
N LYS A 90 -6.19 -0.10 -11.86
CA LYS A 90 -5.56 0.80 -10.87
C LYS A 90 -5.23 0.09 -9.58
N ILE A 91 -6.11 -0.78 -9.08
CA ILE A 91 -5.88 -1.58 -7.87
C ILE A 91 -4.73 -2.58 -8.07
N GLU A 92 -4.61 -3.17 -9.26
CA GLU A 92 -3.54 -4.09 -9.61
C GLU A 92 -2.18 -3.39 -9.74
N GLN A 93 -2.15 -2.09 -10.07
CA GLN A 93 -0.96 -1.23 -10.03
C GLN A 93 -0.52 -0.82 -8.60
N ARG A 94 -0.83 -1.67 -7.62
CA ARG A 94 -0.46 -1.48 -6.21
C ARG A 94 1.06 -1.56 -6.03
N PRO A 95 1.66 -0.66 -5.23
CA PRO A 95 3.10 -0.71 -4.99
C PRO A 95 3.50 -2.01 -4.29
N PRO A 96 4.57 -2.68 -4.77
CA PRO A 96 5.06 -3.91 -4.17
C PRO A 96 5.65 -3.64 -2.78
N PHE A 97 5.45 -4.59 -1.86
CA PHE A 97 6.06 -4.52 -0.54
C PHE A 97 7.47 -5.11 -0.58
N MET A 98 8.49 -4.26 -0.43
CA MET A 98 9.91 -4.64 -0.55
C MET A 98 10.68 -4.34 0.74
N ARG A 99 11.86 -4.95 0.90
CA ARG A 99 12.83 -4.52 1.90
C ARG A 99 13.52 -3.24 1.45
N ALA A 100 14.01 -2.47 2.41
CA ALA A 100 14.84 -1.31 2.12
C ALA A 100 16.08 -1.76 1.35
N ARG A 101 16.37 -1.10 0.23
CA ARG A 101 17.62 -1.30 -0.50
C ARG A 101 18.81 -0.96 0.40
N LYS A 102 19.90 -1.71 0.25
CA LYS A 102 21.14 -1.43 0.98
C LYS A 102 21.90 -0.30 0.28
N GLU A 103 22.60 0.50 1.08
CA GLU A 103 23.51 1.49 0.54
C GLU A 103 24.66 0.78 -0.19
N ILE A 104 24.98 1.23 -1.40
CA ILE A 104 26.05 0.64 -2.21
C ILE A 104 27.08 1.73 -2.44
N SER A 105 28.21 1.62 -1.75
CA SER A 105 29.40 2.42 -2.04
C SER A 105 30.56 1.47 -2.24
N ARG A 106 30.99 1.32 -3.49
CA ARG A 106 32.15 0.50 -3.86
C ARG A 106 33.16 1.40 -4.55
N GLU A 107 34.38 1.37 -4.04
CA GLU A 107 35.53 1.96 -4.71
C GLU A 107 35.91 1.11 -5.94
N LEU A 108 36.06 1.77 -7.08
CA LEU A 108 36.42 1.17 -8.36
C LEU A 108 37.89 1.42 -8.69
N ALA A 109 38.38 2.62 -8.40
CA ALA A 109 39.78 3.00 -8.63
C ALA A 109 40.16 4.19 -7.73
N ARG A 110 41.45 4.30 -7.37
CA ARG A 110 41.99 5.43 -6.64
C ARG A 110 43.15 6.05 -7.40
N ASN A 111 43.02 7.33 -7.75
CA ASN A 111 44.03 8.07 -8.50
C ASN A 111 44.38 9.36 -7.74
N PRO A 112 45.29 9.32 -6.75
CA PRO A 112 45.64 10.50 -5.95
C PRO A 112 46.26 11.64 -6.77
N GLU A 113 46.88 11.31 -7.91
CA GLU A 113 47.57 12.26 -8.80
C GLU A 113 46.65 13.32 -9.41
N ILE A 114 45.35 13.00 -9.59
CA ILE A 114 44.37 13.94 -10.16
C ILE A 114 43.69 14.80 -9.08
N ALA A 115 43.82 14.45 -7.80
CA ALA A 115 43.18 15.16 -6.69
C ALA A 115 43.51 16.67 -6.66
N PRO A 116 44.75 17.13 -6.92
CA PRO A 116 45.08 18.56 -6.89
C PRO A 116 44.33 19.40 -7.92
N VAL A 117 43.80 18.79 -8.99
CA VAL A 117 43.09 19.48 -10.08
C VAL A 117 41.57 19.41 -9.89
N MET A 118 41.07 18.58 -8.98
CA MET A 118 39.63 18.38 -8.75
C MET A 118 39.07 19.42 -7.77
N THR A 119 38.20 20.29 -8.26
CA THR A 119 37.48 21.28 -7.42
C THR A 119 36.14 20.76 -6.90
N ASN A 120 35.45 19.90 -7.65
CA ASN A 120 34.12 19.38 -7.32
C ASN A 120 34.03 17.89 -7.69
N ASN A 121 33.09 17.18 -7.07
CA ASN A 121 32.78 15.81 -7.44
C ASN A 121 32.18 15.76 -8.86
N LEU A 122 32.69 14.87 -9.71
CA LEU A 122 32.18 14.65 -11.06
C LEU A 122 31.29 13.41 -11.09
N LEU A 123 30.06 13.56 -11.59
CA LEU A 123 29.09 12.48 -11.72
C LEU A 123 29.02 12.02 -13.18
N PHE A 124 29.22 10.73 -13.41
CA PHE A 124 29.11 10.11 -14.72
C PHE A 124 27.92 9.14 -14.73
N ILE A 125 27.06 9.25 -15.75
CA ILE A 125 25.90 8.40 -15.94
C ILE A 125 25.92 7.79 -17.34
N ASP A 126 25.67 6.48 -17.40
CA ASP A 126 25.48 5.79 -18.67
C ASP A 126 24.09 6.11 -19.27
N THR A 127 24.11 6.91 -20.34
CA THR A 127 22.91 7.31 -21.09
C THR A 127 22.55 6.34 -22.20
N SER A 128 23.25 5.19 -22.33
CA SER A 128 22.97 4.20 -23.37
C SER A 128 21.50 3.77 -23.32
N ALA A 129 20.88 3.68 -24.50
CA ALA A 129 19.51 3.20 -24.65
C ALA A 129 19.51 1.67 -24.50
N PHE A 130 19.13 1.15 -23.33
CA PHE A 130 19.00 -0.28 -23.12
C PHE A 130 17.71 -0.83 -23.73
N THR A 131 17.80 -2.05 -24.29
CA THR A 131 16.75 -2.81 -24.98
C THR A 131 15.70 -3.45 -24.06
N ARG A 132 15.80 -3.33 -22.72
CA ARG A 132 14.83 -3.86 -21.76
C ARG A 132 14.19 -2.76 -20.93
N SER A 133 12.99 -2.33 -21.34
CA SER A 133 12.21 -1.24 -20.73
C SER A 133 11.96 -1.39 -19.23
N GLU A 134 11.83 -2.63 -18.73
CA GLU A 134 11.44 -2.92 -17.34
C GLU A 134 12.57 -2.69 -16.31
N ARG A 135 13.83 -2.76 -16.72
CA ARG A 135 15.02 -2.55 -15.85
C ARG A 135 15.93 -1.44 -16.35
N ALA A 136 15.54 -0.76 -17.42
CA ALA A 136 16.38 0.17 -18.17
C ALA A 136 17.08 1.22 -17.30
N ASN A 137 16.44 1.68 -16.21
CA ASN A 137 17.02 2.64 -15.27
C ASN A 137 17.72 2.00 -14.06
N LYS A 138 17.30 0.81 -13.63
CA LYS A 138 17.89 0.11 -12.46
C LYS A 138 19.28 -0.45 -12.76
N ASP A 139 19.53 -0.81 -14.01
CA ASP A 139 20.79 -1.44 -14.41
C ASP A 139 21.83 -0.42 -14.93
N LYS A 140 21.49 0.87 -15.04
CA LYS A 140 22.42 1.91 -15.54
C LYS A 140 23.63 2.06 -14.63
N VAL A 141 24.80 2.24 -15.20
CA VAL A 141 26.00 2.52 -14.41
C VAL A 141 26.03 4.00 -14.07
N VAL A 142 26.19 4.30 -12.77
CA VAL A 142 26.35 5.67 -12.26
C VAL A 142 27.56 5.66 -11.32
N VAL A 143 28.56 6.48 -11.63
CA VAL A 143 29.82 6.55 -10.87
C VAL A 143 30.15 8.00 -10.55
N VAL A 144 30.82 8.20 -9.43
CA VAL A 144 31.26 9.50 -8.94
C VAL A 144 32.77 9.49 -8.82
N ARG A 145 33.41 10.54 -9.33
CA ARG A 145 34.81 10.87 -9.05
C ARG A 145 34.82 11.93 -7.95
N ASP A 146 35.31 11.57 -6.78
CA ASP A 146 35.43 12.49 -5.65
C ASP A 146 36.65 13.41 -5.80
N THR A 147 36.70 14.49 -5.02
CA THR A 147 37.83 15.44 -5.00
C THR A 147 39.17 14.81 -4.60
N GLU A 148 39.15 13.67 -3.91
CA GLU A 148 40.36 12.90 -3.56
C GLU A 148 40.92 12.07 -4.74
N GLY A 149 40.31 12.14 -5.92
CA GLY A 149 40.69 11.36 -7.09
C GLY A 149 40.20 9.91 -7.09
N THR A 150 39.36 9.53 -6.12
CA THR A 150 38.73 8.21 -6.01
C THR A 150 37.52 8.09 -6.94
N LEU A 151 37.49 7.05 -7.78
CA LEU A 151 36.30 6.64 -8.53
C LEU A 151 35.52 5.62 -7.71
N ARG A 152 34.26 5.91 -7.43
CA ARG A 152 33.36 5.01 -6.73
C ARG A 152 32.02 4.90 -7.43
N THR A 153 31.23 3.90 -7.08
CA THR A 153 29.82 3.87 -7.42
C THR A 153 29.09 5.02 -6.73
N ALA A 154 28.11 5.60 -7.41
CA ALA A 154 27.22 6.57 -6.78
C ALA A 154 26.46 5.93 -5.62
N THR A 155 26.26 6.70 -4.55
CA THR A 155 25.29 6.36 -3.50
C THR A 155 23.90 6.22 -4.11
N GLN A 156 22.99 5.53 -3.42
CA GLN A 156 21.63 5.31 -3.92
C GLN A 156 20.89 6.64 -4.15
N GLU A 157 21.11 7.63 -3.30
CA GLU A 157 20.50 8.96 -3.47
C GLU A 157 21.11 9.75 -4.63
N GLU A 158 22.45 9.74 -4.77
CA GLU A 158 23.12 10.35 -5.93
C GLU A 158 22.63 9.71 -7.23
N ARG A 159 22.48 8.39 -7.24
CA ARG A 159 21.97 7.61 -8.37
C ARG A 159 20.54 8.02 -8.73
N ASP A 160 19.61 8.06 -7.77
CA ASP A 160 18.22 8.43 -8.04
C ASP A 160 18.11 9.83 -8.64
N ARG A 161 18.89 10.79 -8.12
CA ARG A 161 18.95 12.16 -8.66
C ARG A 161 19.53 12.17 -10.07
N ALA A 162 20.63 11.45 -10.29
CA ALA A 162 21.28 11.35 -11.60
C ALA A 162 20.32 10.79 -12.66
N ILE A 163 19.61 9.70 -12.32
CA ILE A 163 18.63 9.06 -13.20
C ILE A 163 17.48 10.01 -13.48
N GLN A 164 16.95 10.73 -12.48
CA GLN A 164 15.85 11.67 -12.71
C GLN A 164 16.26 12.87 -13.59
N ILE A 165 17.54 13.30 -13.54
CA ILE A 165 18.07 14.35 -14.42
C ILE A 165 18.17 13.84 -15.86
N ALA A 166 18.72 12.65 -16.07
CA ALA A 166 18.91 12.09 -17.40
C ALA A 166 17.60 11.53 -18.02
N PHE A 167 16.70 10.98 -17.19
CA PHE A 167 15.48 10.28 -17.56
C PHE A 167 14.31 10.74 -16.69
N PRO A 168 13.78 11.96 -16.91
CA PRO A 168 12.79 12.56 -16.04
C PRO A 168 11.46 11.81 -16.06
N VAL A 169 11.05 11.28 -14.91
CA VAL A 169 9.70 10.73 -14.69
C VAL A 169 8.73 11.86 -14.34
N ARG A 170 7.57 11.88 -15.01
CA ARG A 170 6.54 12.91 -14.79
C ARG A 170 6.08 12.92 -13.33
N GLY A 171 6.17 14.10 -12.69
CA GLY A 171 5.71 14.32 -11.33
C GLY A 171 6.72 13.94 -10.24
N ARG A 172 7.83 13.26 -10.58
CA ARG A 172 8.97 13.03 -9.68
C ARG A 172 9.87 14.26 -9.68
N THR A 173 10.28 14.68 -8.49
CA THR A 173 11.17 15.84 -8.29
C THR A 173 12.58 15.37 -7.95
N ILE A 174 13.61 16.10 -8.41
CA ILE A 174 15.02 15.75 -8.12
C ILE A 174 15.29 15.87 -6.62
N PHE A 175 14.85 16.99 -6.02
CA PHE A 175 14.88 17.20 -4.59
C PHE A 175 13.49 16.90 -4.04
N PRO A 176 13.35 15.95 -3.10
CA PRO A 176 12.06 15.63 -2.53
C PRO A 176 11.40 16.85 -1.89
N SER A 177 10.09 16.96 -2.09
CA SER A 177 9.29 18.02 -1.49
C SER A 177 9.38 17.99 0.04
N THR A 178 9.42 19.18 0.66
CA THR A 178 9.32 19.34 2.12
C THR A 178 8.02 18.77 2.68
N PHE A 179 7.04 18.50 1.83
CA PHE A 179 5.80 17.80 2.15
C PHE A 179 6.00 16.44 2.84
N PHE A 180 7.07 15.70 2.51
CA PHE A 180 7.34 14.38 3.07
C PHE A 180 8.05 14.41 4.44
N LYS A 181 8.42 15.60 4.92
CA LYS A 181 8.98 15.76 6.25
C LYS A 181 7.93 15.44 7.33
N PRO A 182 8.31 14.83 8.47
CA PRO A 182 7.35 14.40 9.49
C PRO A 182 6.37 15.49 9.94
N GLU A 183 6.83 16.74 10.05
CA GLU A 183 6.00 17.85 10.53
C GLU A 183 4.86 18.18 9.55
N ASN A 184 5.15 18.11 8.25
CA ASN A 184 4.17 18.39 7.19
C ASN A 184 3.28 17.19 6.89
N LEU A 185 3.83 15.98 7.01
CA LEU A 185 3.10 14.73 6.84
C LEU A 185 1.96 14.62 7.85
N HIS A 186 2.23 14.92 9.14
CA HIS A 186 1.21 14.87 10.19
C HIS A 186 -0.01 15.75 9.89
N ASN A 187 0.19 16.95 9.34
CA ASN A 187 -0.90 17.84 8.92
C ASN A 187 -1.76 17.24 7.80
N ALA A 188 -1.18 16.46 6.89
CA ALA A 188 -1.92 15.76 5.84
C ALA A 188 -2.71 14.56 6.40
N LEU A 189 -2.11 13.83 7.36
CA LEU A 189 -2.74 12.72 8.07
C LEU A 189 -3.97 13.16 8.87
N GLN A 190 -3.89 14.29 9.58
CA GLN A 190 -5.02 14.87 10.32
C GLN A 190 -6.23 15.19 9.45
N ARG A 191 -6.01 15.42 8.15
CA ARG A 191 -7.07 15.71 7.16
C ARG A 191 -7.56 14.46 6.42
N CYS A 192 -7.17 13.26 6.88
CA CYS A 192 -7.52 11.95 6.30
C CYS A 192 -7.20 11.82 4.80
N ARG A 193 -6.18 12.54 4.30
CA ARG A 193 -5.80 12.52 2.87
C ARG A 193 -4.82 11.40 2.53
N TYR A 194 -5.02 10.20 3.08
CA TYR A 194 -4.05 9.10 3.01
C TYR A 194 -3.72 8.68 1.59
N SER A 195 -4.72 8.35 0.77
CA SER A 195 -4.50 7.92 -0.63
C SER A 195 -3.73 8.96 -1.44
N TYR A 196 -4.04 10.25 -1.26
CA TYR A 196 -3.35 11.34 -1.95
C TYR A 196 -1.86 11.37 -1.60
N VAL A 197 -1.51 11.22 -0.31
CA VAL A 197 -0.11 11.18 0.11
C VAL A 197 0.58 9.94 -0.45
N LEU A 198 -0.04 8.77 -0.33
CA LEU A 198 0.51 7.52 -0.82
C LEU A 198 0.74 7.55 -2.35
N ASP A 199 -0.17 8.13 -3.12
CA ASP A 199 0.00 8.34 -4.56
C ASP A 199 1.21 9.23 -4.88
N LYS A 200 1.40 10.31 -4.11
CA LYS A 200 2.58 11.19 -4.25
C LYS A 200 3.87 10.48 -3.90
N VAL A 201 3.87 9.65 -2.86
CA VAL A 201 5.05 8.86 -2.45
C VAL A 201 5.44 7.87 -3.54
N CYS A 202 4.48 7.16 -4.14
CA CYS A 202 4.76 6.24 -5.24
C CYS A 202 5.31 6.92 -6.51
N VAL A 203 4.97 8.19 -6.75
CA VAL A 203 5.55 8.95 -7.86
C VAL A 203 6.97 9.39 -7.50
N GLN A 204 7.20 9.85 -6.27
CA GLN A 204 8.47 10.42 -5.86
C GLN A 204 9.58 9.36 -5.67
N TYR A 205 9.25 8.22 -5.08
CA TYR A 205 10.23 7.23 -4.65
C TYR A 205 9.94 5.86 -5.24
N ASP A 206 10.99 5.05 -5.39
CA ASP A 206 10.85 3.63 -5.73
C ASP A 206 10.43 2.81 -4.49
N PRO A 207 9.76 1.66 -4.65
CA PRO A 207 9.18 0.90 -3.52
C PRO A 207 10.19 0.35 -2.50
N ASP A 208 11.46 0.20 -2.88
CA ASP A 208 12.57 -0.24 -2.04
C ASP A 208 13.33 0.93 -1.39
N HIS A 209 12.96 2.17 -1.69
CA HIS A 209 13.57 3.36 -1.11
C HIS A 209 13.24 3.49 0.39
N PRO A 210 14.21 3.82 1.27
CA PRO A 210 13.97 3.97 2.71
C PRO A 210 12.83 4.93 3.07
N GLU A 211 12.80 6.12 2.46
CA GLU A 211 11.70 7.08 2.65
C GLU A 211 10.34 6.58 2.17
N PHE A 212 10.27 5.82 1.08
CA PHE A 212 9.02 5.20 0.64
C PHE A 212 8.47 4.30 1.75
N LEU A 213 9.31 3.42 2.28
CA LEU A 213 8.95 2.48 3.33
C LEU A 213 8.62 3.18 4.65
N ARG A 214 9.36 4.23 5.01
CA ARG A 214 9.11 5.03 6.22
C ARG A 214 7.72 5.67 6.17
N ILE A 215 7.42 6.41 5.09
CA ILE A 215 6.18 7.19 4.96
C ILE A 215 4.97 6.26 4.83
N THR A 216 5.07 5.19 4.03
CA THR A 216 3.96 4.24 3.87
C THR A 216 3.63 3.53 5.18
N LYS A 217 4.63 3.09 5.95
CA LYS A 217 4.42 2.51 7.29
C LYS A 217 3.80 3.52 8.25
N GLU A 218 4.31 4.74 8.29
CA GLU A 218 3.77 5.81 9.15
C GLU A 218 2.28 6.07 8.87
N ILE A 219 1.88 6.09 7.60
CA ILE A 219 0.48 6.23 7.20
C ILE A 219 -0.36 5.01 7.63
N TYR A 220 0.14 3.80 7.42
CA TYR A 220 -0.58 2.57 7.81
C TYR A 220 -0.73 2.46 9.33
N ASP A 221 0.29 2.85 10.08
CA ASP A 221 0.28 2.87 11.54
C ASP A 221 -0.73 3.87 12.08
N TYR A 222 -0.77 5.06 11.48
CA TYR A 222 -1.75 6.09 11.82
C TYR A 222 -3.20 5.63 11.54
N ILE A 223 -3.42 4.94 10.41
CA ILE A 223 -4.72 4.35 10.08
C ILE A 223 -5.08 3.24 11.08
N LEU A 224 -4.13 2.38 11.44
CA LEU A 224 -4.34 1.31 12.41
C LEU A 224 -4.70 1.85 13.79
N GLU A 225 -3.99 2.88 14.25
CA GLU A 225 -4.23 3.53 15.54
C GLU A 225 -5.65 4.11 15.64
N ARG A 226 -6.14 4.71 14.55
CA ARG A 226 -7.47 5.35 14.50
C ARG A 226 -8.58 4.44 13.98
N ARG A 227 -8.24 3.22 13.52
CA ARG A 227 -9.14 2.26 12.87
C ARG A 227 -9.85 2.84 11.63
N GLU A 228 -9.20 3.72 10.89
CA GLU A 228 -9.77 4.40 9.71
C GLU A 228 -9.53 3.62 8.40
N PHE A 229 -9.68 2.29 8.41
CA PHE A 229 -9.34 1.43 7.28
C PHE A 229 -10.15 1.72 6.02
N ASP A 230 -11.39 2.16 6.21
CA ASP A 230 -12.29 2.51 5.11
C ASP A 230 -11.70 3.60 4.21
N ALA A 231 -10.87 4.50 4.74
CA ALA A 231 -10.28 5.58 3.96
C ALA A 231 -9.38 5.09 2.82
N LEU A 232 -8.88 3.85 2.88
CA LEU A 232 -8.11 3.23 1.80
C LEU A 232 -8.89 2.15 1.02
N ARG A 233 -10.05 1.67 1.49
CA ARG A 233 -10.84 0.66 0.75
C ARG A 233 -11.20 1.15 -0.66
N GLY A 234 -11.13 0.25 -1.64
CA GLY A 234 -11.31 0.58 -3.06
C GLY A 234 -10.15 1.35 -3.69
N THR A 235 -9.06 1.61 -2.96
CA THR A 235 -7.83 2.21 -3.51
C THR A 235 -6.76 1.15 -3.71
N ARG A 236 -5.80 1.43 -4.59
CA ARG A 236 -4.64 0.56 -4.82
C ARG A 236 -3.78 0.32 -3.58
N HIS A 237 -3.91 1.12 -2.52
CA HIS A 237 -3.06 1.02 -1.33
C HIS A 237 -3.62 0.08 -0.26
N PHE A 238 -4.91 -0.26 -0.31
CA PHE A 238 -5.55 -1.11 0.71
C PHE A 238 -4.86 -2.47 0.83
N GLY A 239 -4.61 -3.15 -0.29
CA GLY A 239 -3.95 -4.45 -0.28
C GLY A 239 -2.54 -4.40 0.33
N SER A 240 -1.77 -3.33 0.11
CA SER A 240 -0.43 -3.20 0.68
C SER A 240 -0.49 -2.96 2.18
N MET A 241 -1.45 -2.17 2.65
CA MET A 241 -1.73 -2.00 4.08
C MET A 241 -2.17 -3.33 4.72
N ALA A 242 -3.13 -4.04 4.13
CA ALA A 242 -3.62 -5.31 4.65
C ALA A 242 -2.51 -6.35 4.74
N PHE A 243 -1.64 -6.43 3.71
CA PHE A 243 -0.46 -7.28 3.72
C PHE A 243 0.53 -6.88 4.82
N TYR A 244 0.83 -5.58 4.97
CA TYR A 244 1.71 -5.06 6.03
C TYR A 244 1.23 -5.43 7.43
N LEU A 245 -0.06 -5.21 7.72
CA LEU A 245 -0.67 -5.54 9.01
C LEU A 245 -0.60 -7.05 9.28
N SER A 246 -0.87 -7.86 8.26
CA SER A 246 -0.79 -9.31 8.37
C SER A 246 0.64 -9.78 8.63
N LEU A 247 1.62 -9.26 7.88
CA LEU A 247 3.04 -9.54 8.04
C LEU A 247 3.56 -9.20 9.45
N CYS A 248 3.03 -8.15 10.08
CA CYS A 248 3.47 -7.70 11.40
C CYS A 248 2.66 -8.29 12.58
N HIS A 249 1.77 -9.27 12.36
CA HIS A 249 0.83 -9.79 13.36
C HIS A 249 -0.08 -8.71 13.99
N ARG A 250 -0.55 -7.79 13.16
CA ARG A 250 -1.45 -6.68 13.53
C ARG A 250 -2.74 -6.69 12.73
N GLU A 251 -3.20 -7.88 12.35
CA GLU A 251 -4.39 -8.11 11.55
C GLU A 251 -5.71 -7.94 12.32
N TYR A 252 -5.70 -8.05 13.66
CA TYR A 252 -6.90 -8.06 14.51
C TYR A 252 -7.85 -6.89 14.28
N ASP A 253 -7.33 -5.65 14.29
CA ASP A 253 -8.17 -4.46 14.17
C ASP A 253 -8.84 -4.35 12.78
N LEU A 254 -8.16 -4.83 11.73
CA LEU A 254 -8.74 -4.90 10.38
C LEU A 254 -9.77 -6.02 10.25
N VAL A 255 -9.52 -7.18 10.87
CA VAL A 255 -10.52 -8.27 10.96
C VAL A 255 -11.77 -7.77 11.67
N LEU A 256 -11.62 -7.04 12.77
CA LEU A 256 -12.74 -6.47 13.51
C LEU A 256 -13.53 -5.46 12.66
N ASP A 257 -12.87 -4.54 11.94
CA ASP A 257 -13.53 -3.60 11.01
C ASP A 257 -14.31 -4.35 9.92
N MET A 258 -13.74 -5.41 9.34
CA MET A 258 -14.44 -6.23 8.35
C MET A 258 -15.67 -6.95 8.94
N LEU A 259 -15.59 -7.46 10.17
CA LEU A 259 -16.72 -8.09 10.87
C LEU A 259 -17.84 -7.09 11.15
N GLU A 260 -17.50 -5.90 11.66
CA GLU A 260 -18.45 -4.81 11.93
C GLU A 260 -19.21 -4.38 10.66
N ARG A 261 -18.53 -4.42 9.51
CA ARG A 261 -19.10 -4.13 8.18
C ARG A 261 -19.79 -5.32 7.52
N LYS A 262 -19.85 -6.47 8.20
CA LYS A 262 -20.43 -7.72 7.68
C LYS A 262 -19.75 -8.26 6.41
N LEU A 263 -18.46 -7.96 6.20
CA LEU A 263 -17.65 -8.44 5.07
C LEU A 263 -17.05 -9.82 5.36
N ILE A 264 -17.90 -10.82 5.54
CA ILE A 264 -17.53 -12.14 6.08
C ILE A 264 -16.59 -12.90 5.15
N VAL A 265 -16.84 -12.83 3.85
CA VAL A 265 -16.01 -13.49 2.83
C VAL A 265 -14.60 -12.90 2.84
N ASP A 266 -14.48 -11.57 2.98
CA ASP A 266 -13.19 -10.87 3.09
C ASP A 266 -12.44 -11.27 4.36
N VAL A 267 -13.14 -11.42 5.50
CA VAL A 267 -12.54 -11.91 6.76
C VAL A 267 -11.93 -13.29 6.56
N MET A 268 -12.66 -14.21 5.92
CA MET A 268 -12.17 -15.57 5.68
C MET A 268 -10.89 -15.55 4.83
N ASP A 269 -10.86 -14.75 3.77
CA ASP A 269 -9.70 -14.62 2.90
C ASP A 269 -8.52 -13.93 3.58
N TYR A 270 -8.79 -12.91 4.38
CA TYR A 270 -7.75 -12.21 5.12
C TYR A 270 -7.10 -13.09 6.20
N ILE A 271 -7.89 -13.92 6.89
CA ILE A 271 -7.35 -14.91 7.84
C ILE A 271 -6.54 -16.00 7.11
N ARG A 272 -6.98 -16.43 5.92
CA ARG A 272 -6.21 -17.36 5.08
C ARG A 272 -4.87 -16.76 4.66
N LEU A 273 -4.88 -15.51 4.21
CA LEU A 273 -3.66 -14.75 3.89
C LEU A 273 -2.72 -14.70 5.08
N HIS A 274 -3.23 -14.34 6.26
CA HIS A 274 -2.41 -14.29 7.47
C HIS A 274 -1.77 -15.62 7.84
N ARG A 275 -2.53 -16.72 7.75
CA ARG A 275 -1.98 -18.06 7.98
C ARG A 275 -0.91 -18.42 6.96
N LYS A 276 -1.11 -18.04 5.70
CA LYS A 276 -0.18 -18.31 4.60
C LYS A 276 1.15 -17.58 4.79
N ILE A 277 1.12 -16.31 5.17
CA ILE A 277 2.32 -15.50 5.41
C ILE A 277 3.18 -16.08 6.55
N HIS A 278 2.53 -16.66 7.58
CA HIS A 278 3.20 -17.11 8.81
C HIS A 278 3.35 -18.64 8.94
N SER A 279 3.03 -19.40 7.90
CA SER A 279 3.24 -20.85 7.89
C SER A 279 4.70 -21.15 7.54
N GLN A 280 5.60 -21.08 8.53
CA GLN A 280 7.00 -21.52 8.36
C GLN A 280 7.08 -23.06 8.25
N GLU A 281 7.91 -23.55 7.32
CA GLU A 281 8.31 -24.95 7.12
C GLU A 281 7.25 -25.96 6.60
N GLY A 282 7.44 -26.43 5.36
CA GLY A 282 7.01 -27.78 4.96
C GLY A 282 5.54 -28.02 4.61
N SER A 283 4.60 -27.11 4.89
CA SER A 283 3.28 -27.21 4.25
C SER A 283 3.39 -26.67 2.82
N LYS A 284 3.79 -27.55 1.90
CA LYS A 284 3.42 -27.49 0.47
C LYS A 284 1.89 -27.59 0.29
N GLY A 285 1.10 -27.01 1.19
CA GLY A 285 -0.26 -26.64 0.90
C GLY A 285 -0.21 -25.47 -0.05
N SER A 286 -0.13 -25.77 -1.36
CA SER A 286 -0.93 -25.02 -2.35
C SER A 286 -2.19 -24.58 -1.65
N LEU A 287 -2.53 -23.27 -1.68
CA LEU A 287 -3.73 -22.70 -1.05
C LEU A 287 -4.80 -23.76 -1.04
N SER A 288 -4.94 -24.48 0.08
CA SER A 288 -5.69 -25.75 0.04
C SER A 288 -7.07 -25.31 -0.40
N LYS A 289 -7.50 -25.78 -1.59
CA LYS A 289 -8.66 -25.26 -2.34
C LYS A 289 -9.63 -24.61 -1.38
N PRO A 290 -9.93 -23.31 -1.50
CA PRO A 290 -10.65 -22.57 -0.47
C PRO A 290 -11.81 -23.44 -0.02
N LEU A 291 -11.71 -23.94 1.23
CA LEU A 291 -12.85 -24.51 1.92
C LEU A 291 -13.99 -23.54 1.66
N GLY A 292 -15.08 -24.00 1.04
CA GLY A 292 -16.08 -23.12 0.45
C GLY A 292 -16.53 -21.99 1.39
N TYR A 293 -17.08 -20.93 0.83
CA TYR A 293 -17.63 -19.84 1.63
C TYR A 293 -18.94 -20.30 2.27
N ASP A 294 -18.82 -20.97 3.41
CA ASP A 294 -19.93 -21.50 4.19
C ASP A 294 -19.75 -21.18 5.69
N LYS A 295 -20.86 -21.30 6.44
CA LYS A 295 -20.89 -21.07 7.88
C LYS A 295 -19.87 -21.93 8.64
N LYS A 296 -19.76 -23.22 8.29
CA LYS A 296 -18.90 -24.19 8.98
C LYS A 296 -17.41 -23.82 8.85
N ASN A 297 -17.01 -23.36 7.67
CA ASN A 297 -15.65 -22.95 7.37
C ASN A 297 -15.32 -21.61 8.01
N PHE A 298 -16.29 -20.68 8.04
CA PHE A 298 -16.14 -19.45 8.80
C PHE A 298 -15.90 -19.73 10.29
N GLU A 299 -16.77 -20.52 10.92
CA GLU A 299 -16.63 -20.92 12.33
C GLU A 299 -15.30 -21.62 12.61
N LYS A 300 -14.86 -22.51 11.71
CA LYS A 300 -13.56 -23.19 11.81
C LYS A 300 -12.38 -22.21 11.72
N LEU A 301 -12.40 -21.30 10.74
CA LEU A 301 -11.32 -20.31 10.55
C LEU A 301 -11.26 -19.33 11.71
N MET A 302 -12.41 -18.80 12.13
CA MET A 302 -12.53 -17.91 13.28
C MET A 302 -12.13 -18.62 14.57
N GLY A 303 -12.53 -19.87 14.78
CA GLY A 303 -12.13 -20.65 15.95
C GLY A 303 -10.61 -20.86 16.02
N LEU A 304 -9.95 -21.12 14.88
CA LEU A 304 -8.48 -21.21 14.81
C LEU A 304 -7.82 -19.84 15.04
N TYR A 305 -8.42 -18.77 14.52
CA TYR A 305 -7.94 -17.40 14.73
C TYR A 305 -8.08 -16.96 16.19
N MET A 306 -9.23 -17.26 16.81
CA MET A 306 -9.58 -16.97 18.20
C MET A 306 -8.65 -17.63 19.22
N LYS A 307 -8.02 -18.76 18.86
CA LYS A 307 -6.99 -19.41 19.71
C LYS A 307 -5.71 -18.58 19.82
N ARG A 308 -5.41 -17.70 18.85
CA ARG A 308 -4.20 -16.87 18.83
C ARG A 308 -4.39 -15.53 19.52
N ILE A 309 -5.61 -15.02 19.56
CA ILE A 309 -5.95 -13.78 20.27
C ILE A 309 -6.28 -14.08 21.74
N THR A 310 -5.91 -13.16 22.64
CA THR A 310 -6.08 -13.34 24.08
C THR A 310 -6.76 -12.14 24.74
N GLY A 311 -7.29 -12.35 25.95
CA GLY A 311 -7.87 -11.30 26.77
C GLY A 311 -9.12 -10.64 26.17
N ASN A 312 -9.22 -9.32 26.29
CA ASN A 312 -10.39 -8.54 25.86
C ASN A 312 -10.63 -8.61 24.34
N ARG A 313 -9.57 -8.74 23.54
CA ARG A 313 -9.68 -8.87 22.08
C ARG A 313 -10.46 -10.11 21.68
N LYS A 314 -10.22 -11.23 22.37
CA LYS A 314 -10.94 -12.48 22.15
C LYS A 314 -12.42 -12.34 22.48
N LYS A 315 -12.74 -11.81 23.67
CA LYS A 315 -14.14 -11.56 24.10
C LYS A 315 -14.92 -10.69 23.12
N GLN A 316 -14.29 -9.61 22.62
CA GLN A 316 -14.92 -8.72 21.64
C GLN A 316 -15.21 -9.43 20.32
N ALA A 317 -14.25 -10.22 19.82
CA ALA A 317 -14.44 -10.98 18.58
C ALA A 317 -15.51 -12.08 18.73
N GLU A 318 -15.54 -12.78 19.88
CA GLU A 318 -16.57 -13.79 20.20
C GLU A 318 -17.96 -13.18 20.18
N LYS A 319 -18.16 -12.07 20.91
CA LYS A 319 -19.44 -11.33 20.91
C LYS A 319 -19.87 -10.91 19.51
N MET A 320 -18.94 -10.45 18.68
CA MET A 320 -19.24 -10.05 17.30
C MET A 320 -19.65 -11.26 16.44
N VAL A 321 -18.96 -12.39 16.58
CA VAL A 321 -19.30 -13.62 15.86
C VAL A 321 -20.66 -14.15 16.30
N GLU A 322 -20.97 -14.14 17.59
CA GLU A 322 -22.29 -14.51 18.12
C GLU A 322 -23.39 -13.63 17.52
N SER A 323 -23.20 -12.31 17.53
CA SER A 323 -24.14 -11.37 16.92
C SER A 323 -24.35 -11.61 15.42
N LEU A 324 -23.29 -11.98 14.68
CA LEU A 324 -23.38 -12.31 13.26
C LEU A 324 -24.11 -13.65 13.01
N LEU A 325 -23.96 -14.62 13.91
CA LEU A 325 -24.68 -15.88 13.86
C LEU A 325 -26.18 -15.67 14.08
N GLU A 326 -26.56 -14.82 15.04
CA GLU A 326 -27.94 -14.43 15.30
C GLU A 326 -28.55 -13.64 14.14
N ALA A 327 -27.77 -12.80 13.46
CA ALA A 327 -28.21 -11.95 12.36
C ALA A 327 -28.42 -12.70 11.01
N GLY A 328 -28.22 -14.01 10.95
CA GLY A 328 -28.31 -14.78 9.70
C GLY A 328 -27.00 -14.78 8.90
N LEU A 329 -25.95 -15.37 9.48
CA LEU A 329 -24.64 -15.50 8.83
C LEU A 329 -24.68 -16.09 7.41
N PRO A 330 -25.47 -17.16 7.11
CA PRO A 330 -25.55 -17.71 5.75
C PRO A 330 -26.06 -16.71 4.71
N GLU A 331 -27.05 -15.89 5.06
CA GLU A 331 -27.61 -14.85 4.21
C GLU A 331 -26.57 -13.75 3.92
N ILE A 332 -25.83 -13.33 4.95
CA ILE A 332 -24.74 -12.34 4.82
C ILE A 332 -23.63 -12.87 3.91
N ILE A 333 -23.27 -14.15 4.05
CA ILE A 333 -22.27 -14.78 3.18
C ILE A 333 -22.77 -14.80 1.73
N LYS A 334 -24.03 -15.17 1.50
CA LYS A 334 -24.65 -15.19 0.18
C LYS A 334 -24.65 -13.80 -0.47
N GLU A 335 -24.97 -12.75 0.29
CA GLU A 335 -24.95 -11.37 -0.21
C GLU A 335 -23.53 -10.94 -0.62
N ASN A 336 -22.54 -11.17 0.24
CA ASN A 336 -21.13 -10.88 -0.06
C ASN A 336 -20.65 -11.60 -1.34
N LEU A 337 -21.00 -12.88 -1.50
CA LEU A 337 -20.67 -13.63 -2.71
C LEU A 337 -21.34 -13.07 -3.95
N SER A 338 -22.63 -12.73 -3.86
CA SER A 338 -23.36 -12.11 -4.98
C SER A 338 -22.73 -10.80 -5.43
N GLN A 339 -22.23 -9.99 -4.49
CA GLN A 339 -21.49 -8.76 -4.82
C GLN A 339 -20.17 -9.05 -5.54
N ARG A 340 -19.40 -10.05 -5.09
CA ARG A 340 -18.16 -10.46 -5.78
C ARG A 340 -18.44 -11.02 -7.17
N GLU A 341 -19.45 -11.88 -7.31
CA GLU A 341 -19.88 -12.45 -8.59
C GLU A 341 -20.33 -11.36 -9.57
N LEU A 342 -21.02 -10.33 -9.08
CA LEU A 342 -21.40 -9.18 -9.89
C LEU A 342 -20.16 -8.45 -10.42
N ILE A 343 -19.18 -8.16 -9.56
CA ILE A 343 -17.91 -7.54 -9.99
C ILE A 343 -17.21 -8.42 -11.03
N ASP A 344 -17.08 -9.72 -10.78
CA ASP A 344 -16.45 -10.67 -11.70
C ASP A 344 -17.18 -10.74 -13.04
N SER A 345 -18.51 -10.63 -13.05
CA SER A 345 -19.29 -10.60 -14.29
C SER A 345 -18.95 -9.38 -15.15
N TYR A 346 -18.73 -8.22 -14.54
CA TYR A 346 -18.29 -7.01 -15.22
C TYR A 346 -16.84 -7.12 -15.73
N LEU A 347 -15.96 -7.76 -14.96
CA LEU A 347 -14.56 -7.96 -15.36
C LEU A 347 -14.41 -8.96 -16.52
N LYS A 348 -15.27 -9.98 -16.58
CA LYS A 348 -15.27 -11.01 -17.64
C LYS A 348 -16.00 -10.61 -18.92
N LEU A 349 -16.82 -9.56 -18.87
CA LEU A 349 -17.55 -9.06 -20.03
C LEU A 349 -16.57 -8.67 -21.14
N GLU A 350 -16.64 -9.33 -22.31
CA GLU A 350 -15.80 -8.99 -23.46
C GLU A 350 -16.05 -7.53 -23.88
N THR A 351 -15.00 -6.73 -23.78
CA THR A 351 -14.97 -5.39 -24.33
C THR A 351 -14.44 -5.54 -25.74
N ASN A 352 -15.33 -5.71 -26.72
CA ASN A 352 -14.93 -5.59 -28.12
C ASN A 352 -14.46 -4.16 -28.34
N VAL A 353 -13.14 -4.01 -28.36
CA VAL A 353 -12.47 -2.78 -28.77
C VAL A 353 -12.67 -2.68 -30.27
N TYR A 354 -13.54 -1.77 -30.70
CA TYR A 354 -13.61 -1.33 -32.09
C TYR A 354 -12.65 -0.16 -32.30
#